data_AF-A0A1H6US58-F1
#
_entry.id   AF-A0A1H6US58-F1
#
_cell.length_a   1.000
_cell.length_b   1.000
_cell.length_c   1.000
_cell.angle_alpha   90.00
_cell.angle_beta   90.00
_cell.angle_gamma   90.00
#
_symmetry.space_group_name_H-M   'P 1'
#
loop_
_entity.id
_entity.type
_entity.pdbx_description
1 polymer ?
#
loop_
_entity_poly.entity_id
_entity_poly.type
_entity_poly.pdbx_seq_one_letter_code
_entity_poly.pdbx_strand_id
1 'polypeptide(L)'
;MLETRVYTQKEQLHIQLGYCHVQIPLNQGQALRDQLQHQLLHALEDTQTSSPEAQQHLQRCGYFLQVACQFDEEGFRTLLQEIDSAFLAKLVRYARREYPRFVERLQETMNERAYAQLEEQVLNLIPVSLKDLVRLLQQLQHILTLVAEGRVIPQWPHPEFNAQAAQEQVQNLLPYFKSLADLPPADSQRFLQSLENEHLTQVLVLARQFNQSNLMDKLNQFLGQEAYDQYYLLAQQSVDLPLWEQARVLDTLVTPTLPKNQQAVSKTPPPAPLDPKLAQKAKAFLDQLATLNPSLIQSLLKQVSRQEMAHLYQASQQVESQKFQQILTRILPEKLRQTLASQGAPDGRQLAQLLQNLNLKIKALRQAANNQ
;
A
#
# COMPACT_ATOMS: atom_id res chain seq x y z
N MET A 1 23.90 -18.39 -30.25
CA MET A 1 22.63 -17.75 -30.63
C MET A 1 21.79 -18.81 -31.31
N LEU A 2 20.58 -19.08 -30.83
CA LEU A 2 19.65 -19.97 -31.53
C LEU A 2 19.09 -19.17 -32.71
N GLU A 3 19.43 -19.57 -33.94
CA GLU A 3 18.89 -18.92 -35.13
C GLU A 3 17.42 -19.27 -35.30
N THR A 4 16.59 -18.23 -35.42
CA THR A 4 15.19 -18.35 -35.84
C THR A 4 15.12 -18.16 -37.34
N ARG A 5 14.64 -19.16 -38.08
CA ARG A 5 14.42 -19.06 -39.52
C ARG A 5 12.95 -19.33 -39.83
N VAL A 6 12.32 -18.37 -40.50
CA VAL A 6 10.94 -18.51 -40.99
C VAL A 6 10.97 -18.41 -42.49
N TYR A 7 10.48 -19.43 -43.19
CA TYR A 7 10.40 -19.45 -44.64
C TYR A 7 9.15 -20.18 -45.10
N THR A 8 8.60 -19.76 -46.22
CA THR A 8 7.45 -20.39 -46.88
C THR A 8 7.94 -21.34 -47.95
N GLN A 9 7.41 -22.56 -47.95
CA GLN A 9 7.67 -23.55 -49.00
C GLN A 9 6.35 -24.18 -49.43
N LYS A 10 5.99 -24.00 -50.71
CA LYS A 10 4.68 -24.42 -51.26
C LYS A 10 3.51 -23.86 -50.43
N GLU A 11 2.66 -24.75 -49.91
CA GLU A 11 1.48 -24.46 -49.08
C GLU A 11 1.77 -24.52 -47.57
N GLN A 12 3.03 -24.42 -47.14
CA GLN A 12 3.42 -24.58 -45.75
C GLN A 12 4.38 -23.47 -45.28
N LEU A 13 4.15 -22.98 -44.06
CA LEU A 13 5.04 -22.10 -43.32
C LEU A 13 5.96 -22.97 -42.47
N HIS A 14 7.27 -22.86 -42.70
CA HIS A 14 8.28 -23.55 -41.89
C HIS A 14 8.86 -22.58 -40.86
N ILE A 15 8.79 -22.96 -39.59
CA ILE A 15 9.39 -22.22 -38.47
C ILE A 15 10.48 -23.12 -37.87
N GLN A 16 11.72 -22.65 -37.91
CA GLN A 16 12.85 -23.27 -37.24
C GLN A 16 13.31 -22.39 -36.08
N LEU A 17 13.31 -22.97 -34.88
CA LEU A 17 13.79 -22.35 -33.63
C LEU A 17 14.89 -23.27 -33.06
N GLY A 18 16.14 -23.04 -33.48
CA GLY A 18 17.24 -23.94 -33.14
C GLY A 18 17.05 -25.35 -33.70
N TYR A 19 16.92 -26.34 -32.82
CA TYR A 19 16.67 -27.75 -33.18
C TYR A 19 15.17 -28.08 -33.37
N CYS A 20 14.28 -27.16 -33.02
CA CYS A 20 12.84 -27.35 -33.18
C CYS A 20 12.42 -26.89 -34.57
N HIS A 21 11.73 -27.76 -35.30
CA HIS A 21 11.18 -27.48 -36.62
C HIS A 21 9.67 -27.72 -36.60
N VAL A 22 8.89 -26.73 -37.00
CA VAL A 22 7.43 -26.82 -37.12
C VAL A 22 7.02 -26.48 -38.54
N GLN A 23 6.14 -27.31 -39.11
CA GLN A 23 5.54 -27.10 -40.43
C GLN A 23 4.06 -26.81 -40.24
N ILE A 24 3.61 -25.65 -40.71
CA ILE A 24 2.25 -25.17 -40.51
C ILE A 24 1.59 -25.02 -41.88
N PRO A 25 0.52 -25.77 -42.18
CA PRO A 25 -0.27 -25.57 -43.39
C PRO A 25 -0.72 -24.11 -43.55
N LEU A 26 -0.68 -23.55 -44.77
CA LEU A 26 -0.92 -22.12 -45.04
C LEU A 26 -2.31 -21.63 -44.58
N ASN A 27 -3.32 -22.50 -44.64
CA ASN A 27 -4.65 -22.25 -44.09
C ASN A 27 -4.66 -22.08 -42.56
N GLN A 28 -3.79 -22.81 -41.84
CA GLN A 28 -3.56 -22.60 -40.40
C GLN A 28 -2.56 -21.48 -40.14
N GLY A 29 -1.69 -21.16 -41.11
CA GLY A 29 -0.72 -20.08 -41.04
C GLY A 29 -1.37 -18.70 -41.02
N GLN A 30 -2.51 -18.51 -41.70
CA GLN A 30 -3.32 -17.28 -41.57
C GLN A 30 -3.91 -17.14 -40.16
N ALA A 31 -4.54 -18.20 -39.63
CA ALA A 31 -5.06 -18.18 -38.26
C ALA A 31 -3.96 -17.92 -37.23
N LEU A 32 -2.80 -18.55 -37.36
CA LEU A 32 -1.63 -18.32 -36.51
C LEU A 32 -1.10 -16.88 -36.65
N ARG A 33 -1.05 -16.35 -37.88
CA ARG A 33 -0.61 -14.97 -38.13
C ARG A 33 -1.56 -13.97 -37.48
N ASP A 34 -2.87 -14.16 -37.60
CA ASP A 34 -3.86 -13.31 -36.97
C ASP A 34 -3.77 -13.39 -35.44
N GLN A 35 -3.59 -14.59 -34.90
CA GLN A 35 -3.41 -14.82 -33.47
C GLN A 35 -2.12 -14.18 -32.94
N LEU A 36 -0.99 -14.32 -33.66
CA LEU A 36 0.29 -13.70 -33.32
C LEU A 36 0.25 -12.19 -33.49
N GLN A 37 -0.35 -11.67 -34.55
CA GLN A 37 -0.50 -10.24 -34.79
C GLN A 37 -1.35 -9.61 -33.69
N HIS A 38 -2.43 -10.28 -33.27
CA HIS A 38 -3.26 -9.80 -32.18
C HIS A 38 -2.54 -9.86 -30.83
N GLN A 39 -1.81 -10.95 -30.55
CA GLN A 39 -0.98 -11.08 -29.35
C GLN A 39 0.17 -10.05 -29.31
N LEU A 40 0.80 -9.75 -30.45
CA LEU A 40 1.87 -8.75 -30.57
C LEU A 40 1.32 -7.32 -30.42
N LEU A 41 0.20 -7.00 -31.06
CA LEU A 41 -0.46 -5.70 -30.89
C LEU A 41 -0.84 -5.48 -29.42
N HIS A 42 -1.40 -6.49 -28.76
CA HIS A 42 -1.72 -6.41 -27.34
C HIS A 42 -0.46 -6.32 -26.46
N ALA A 43 0.60 -7.09 -26.76
CA ALA A 43 1.86 -6.98 -26.01
C ALA A 43 2.52 -5.60 -26.17
N LEU A 44 2.38 -4.99 -27.34
CA LEU A 44 2.83 -3.62 -27.62
C LEU A 44 1.96 -2.58 -26.88
N GLU A 45 0.65 -2.80 -26.80
CA GLU A 45 -0.28 -1.98 -26.00
C GLU A 45 -0.05 -2.15 -24.47
N ASP A 46 0.28 -3.36 -24.01
CA ASP A 46 0.68 -3.67 -22.62
C ASP A 46 2.01 -3.00 -22.26
N THR A 47 2.98 -2.90 -23.18
CA THR A 47 4.22 -2.13 -22.94
C THR A 47 3.98 -0.62 -22.83
N GLN A 48 2.87 -0.09 -23.35
CA GLN A 48 2.50 1.31 -23.20
C GLN A 48 1.56 1.57 -22.00
N THR A 49 0.94 0.53 -21.43
CA THR A 49 0.00 0.63 -20.31
C THR A 49 0.51 0.03 -18.99
N SER A 50 1.67 -0.61 -18.98
CA SER A 50 2.39 -1.07 -17.79
C SER A 50 3.03 0.11 -17.05
N SER A 51 2.19 1.01 -16.53
CA SER A 51 2.68 1.93 -15.51
C SER A 51 3.10 1.09 -14.28
N PRO A 52 4.24 1.40 -13.64
CA PRO A 52 4.66 0.71 -12.42
C PRO A 52 3.59 0.79 -11.32
N GLU A 53 2.71 1.80 -11.37
CA GLU A 53 1.55 1.93 -10.49
C GLU A 53 0.53 0.81 -10.70
N ALA A 54 0.20 0.44 -11.95
CA ALA A 54 -0.74 -0.64 -12.24
C ALA A 54 -0.22 -2.02 -11.79
N GLN A 55 1.09 -2.27 -11.92
CA GLN A 55 1.72 -3.50 -11.44
C GLN A 55 1.76 -3.56 -9.91
N GLN A 56 2.08 -2.45 -9.22
CA GLN A 56 1.98 -2.38 -7.76
C GLN A 56 0.53 -2.61 -7.30
N HIS A 57 -0.44 -2.00 -8.00
CA HIS A 57 -1.86 -2.17 -7.70
C HIS A 57 -2.31 -3.63 -7.82
N LEU A 58 -1.81 -4.35 -8.83
CA LEU A 58 -2.11 -5.75 -9.07
C LEU A 58 -1.51 -6.69 -8.02
N GLN A 59 -0.26 -6.43 -7.60
CA GLN A 59 0.34 -7.14 -6.46
C GLN A 59 -0.48 -6.96 -5.18
N ARG A 60 -0.99 -5.75 -4.94
CA ARG A 60 -1.84 -5.44 -3.77
C ARG A 60 -3.19 -6.16 -3.81
N CYS A 61 -3.82 -6.19 -4.98
CA CYS A 61 -5.12 -6.82 -5.17
C CYS A 61 -5.09 -8.37 -5.08
N GLY A 62 -3.92 -8.99 -5.26
CA GLY A 62 -3.80 -10.45 -5.17
C GLY A 62 -4.05 -11.03 -3.77
N TYR A 63 -4.02 -10.22 -2.72
CA TYR A 63 -4.40 -10.64 -1.37
C TYR A 63 -5.84 -11.16 -1.27
N PHE A 64 -6.79 -10.65 -2.07
CA PHE A 64 -8.17 -11.16 -2.03
C PHE A 64 -8.25 -12.64 -2.41
N LEU A 65 -7.31 -13.13 -3.22
CA LEU A 65 -7.18 -14.57 -3.50
C LEU A 65 -6.67 -15.33 -2.26
N GLN A 66 -5.80 -14.73 -1.45
CA GLN A 66 -5.37 -15.31 -0.19
C GLN A 66 -6.51 -15.34 0.84
N VAL A 67 -7.32 -14.28 0.92
CA VAL A 67 -8.54 -14.22 1.76
C VAL A 67 -9.51 -15.31 1.36
N ALA A 68 -9.77 -15.47 0.07
CA ALA A 68 -10.63 -16.53 -0.44
C ALA A 68 -10.18 -17.91 0.07
N CYS A 69 -8.87 -18.18 0.11
CA CYS A 69 -8.32 -19.43 0.64
C CYS A 69 -8.47 -19.61 2.16
N GLN A 70 -8.86 -18.59 2.92
CA GLN A 70 -9.04 -18.68 4.39
C GLN A 70 -10.48 -18.97 4.79
N PHE A 71 -11.43 -18.92 3.85
CA PHE A 71 -12.78 -19.40 4.11
C PHE A 71 -12.74 -20.91 4.44
N ASP A 72 -13.73 -21.38 5.19
CA ASP A 72 -13.98 -22.81 5.34
C ASP A 72 -14.50 -23.39 4.01
N GLU A 73 -14.70 -24.71 3.96
CA GLU A 73 -15.11 -25.39 2.73
C GLU A 73 -16.48 -24.91 2.23
N GLU A 74 -17.43 -24.68 3.14
CA GLU A 74 -18.76 -24.17 2.81
C GLU A 74 -18.70 -22.73 2.29
N GLY A 75 -18.01 -21.82 3.00
CA GLY A 75 -17.84 -20.44 2.54
C GLY A 75 -17.09 -20.33 1.22
N PHE A 76 -16.09 -21.19 0.99
CA PHE A 76 -15.39 -21.21 -0.30
C PHE A 76 -16.27 -21.75 -1.43
N ARG A 77 -17.14 -22.74 -1.17
CA ARG A 77 -18.13 -23.20 -2.16
C ARG A 77 -19.15 -22.12 -2.49
N THR A 78 -19.64 -21.38 -1.50
CA THR A 78 -20.55 -20.24 -1.71
C THR A 78 -19.87 -19.16 -2.55
N LEU A 79 -18.59 -18.85 -2.27
CA LEU A 79 -17.80 -17.94 -3.09
C LEU A 79 -17.73 -18.38 -4.56
N LEU A 80 -17.50 -19.67 -4.82
CA LEU A 80 -17.45 -20.20 -6.19
C LEU A 80 -18.80 -20.18 -6.90
N GLN A 81 -19.92 -20.21 -6.17
CA GLN A 81 -21.27 -20.12 -6.74
C GLN A 81 -21.62 -18.69 -7.15
N GLU A 82 -21.13 -17.70 -6.40
CA GLU A 82 -21.34 -16.27 -6.69
C GLU A 82 -20.47 -15.76 -7.86
N ILE A 83 -19.43 -16.51 -8.23
CA ILE A 83 -18.50 -16.15 -9.29
C ILE A 83 -18.85 -16.89 -10.58
N ASP A 84 -19.06 -16.14 -11.67
CA ASP A 84 -19.27 -16.76 -12.97
C ASP A 84 -18.01 -17.47 -13.52
N SER A 85 -18.21 -18.50 -14.35
CA SER A 85 -17.09 -19.31 -14.86
C SER A 85 -16.05 -18.53 -15.67
N ALA A 86 -16.45 -17.48 -16.39
CA ALA A 86 -15.54 -16.68 -17.21
C ALA A 86 -14.67 -15.76 -16.35
N PHE A 87 -15.24 -15.20 -15.28
CA PHE A 87 -14.53 -14.47 -14.24
C PHE A 87 -13.54 -15.39 -13.53
N LEU A 88 -14.00 -16.58 -13.12
CA LEU A 88 -13.17 -17.56 -12.43
C LEU A 88 -11.97 -17.97 -13.30
N ALA A 89 -12.18 -18.23 -14.59
CA ALA A 89 -11.13 -18.61 -15.52
C ALA A 89 -10.05 -17.51 -15.67
N LYS A 90 -10.47 -16.23 -15.70
CA LYS A 90 -9.53 -15.09 -15.71
C LYS A 90 -8.71 -15.00 -14.41
N LEU A 91 -9.34 -15.25 -13.26
CA LEU A 91 -8.63 -15.30 -11.97
C LEU A 91 -7.66 -16.49 -11.88
N VAL A 92 -8.06 -17.68 -12.31
CA VAL A 92 -7.19 -18.88 -12.30
C VAL A 92 -5.95 -18.65 -13.16
N ARG A 93 -6.10 -18.04 -14.34
CA ARG A 93 -4.96 -17.72 -15.20
C ARG A 93 -3.91 -16.86 -14.49
N TYR A 94 -4.34 -15.87 -13.71
CA TYR A 94 -3.46 -15.03 -12.90
C TYR A 94 -2.90 -15.78 -11.68
N ALA A 95 -3.77 -16.46 -10.93
CA ALA A 95 -3.42 -17.16 -9.70
C ALA A 95 -2.42 -18.29 -9.93
N ARG A 96 -2.44 -18.97 -11.09
CA ARG A 96 -1.46 -20.02 -11.43
C ARG A 96 -0.01 -19.55 -11.31
N ARG A 97 0.27 -18.28 -11.59
CA ARG A 97 1.62 -17.72 -11.53
C ARG A 97 1.94 -17.11 -10.16
N GLU A 98 1.01 -16.35 -9.59
CA GLU A 98 1.29 -15.51 -8.42
C GLU A 98 0.71 -16.07 -7.10
N TYR A 99 -0.32 -16.93 -7.16
CA TYR A 99 -1.06 -17.45 -5.99
C TYR A 99 -1.45 -18.93 -6.16
N PRO A 100 -0.48 -19.87 -6.21
CA PRO A 100 -0.75 -21.28 -6.54
C PRO A 100 -1.71 -21.97 -5.56
N ARG A 101 -1.66 -21.61 -4.27
CA ARG A 101 -2.57 -22.15 -3.24
C ARG A 101 -4.06 -21.95 -3.54
N PHE A 102 -4.41 -20.86 -4.22
CA PHE A 102 -5.79 -20.62 -4.64
C PHE A 102 -6.23 -21.63 -5.70
N VAL A 103 -5.33 -21.97 -6.62
CA VAL A 103 -5.58 -22.95 -7.68
C VAL A 103 -5.68 -24.37 -7.10
N GLU A 104 -4.80 -24.72 -6.17
CA GLU A 104 -4.83 -25.99 -5.43
C GLU A 104 -6.17 -26.15 -4.70
N ARG A 105 -6.58 -25.13 -3.94
CA ARG A 105 -7.86 -25.17 -3.21
C ARG A 105 -9.08 -25.25 -4.14
N LEU A 106 -9.02 -24.61 -5.31
CA LEU A 106 -10.02 -24.77 -6.36
C LEU A 106 -10.12 -26.22 -6.85
N GLN A 107 -8.98 -26.88 -7.08
CA GLN A 107 -8.94 -28.29 -7.49
C GLN A 107 -9.53 -29.21 -6.42
N GLU A 108 -9.24 -28.94 -5.14
CA GLU A 108 -9.76 -29.72 -4.02
C GLU A 108 -11.27 -29.57 -3.83
N THR A 109 -11.81 -28.38 -4.15
CA THR A 109 -13.22 -28.05 -3.88
C THR A 109 -14.14 -28.37 -5.06
N MET A 110 -13.67 -28.15 -6.30
CA MET A 110 -14.45 -28.43 -7.50
C MET A 110 -14.40 -29.91 -7.86
N ASN A 111 -15.48 -30.42 -8.47
CA ASN A 111 -15.40 -31.75 -9.07
C ASN A 111 -14.44 -31.75 -10.28
N GLU A 112 -13.81 -32.90 -10.55
CA GLU A 112 -12.78 -33.03 -11.60
C GLU A 112 -13.28 -32.55 -12.97
N ARG A 113 -14.55 -32.81 -13.29
CA ARG A 113 -15.16 -32.44 -14.58
C ARG A 113 -15.31 -30.93 -14.73
N ALA A 114 -15.78 -30.24 -13.69
CA ALA A 114 -15.97 -28.78 -13.70
C ALA A 114 -14.60 -28.08 -13.70
N TYR A 115 -13.62 -28.62 -12.97
CA TYR A 115 -12.26 -28.11 -13.01
C TYR A 115 -11.64 -28.27 -14.39
N ALA A 116 -11.77 -29.44 -15.04
CA ALA A 116 -11.27 -29.65 -16.41
C ALA A 116 -11.89 -28.67 -17.43
N GLN A 117 -13.20 -28.39 -17.31
CA GLN A 117 -13.87 -27.37 -18.15
C GLN A 117 -13.33 -25.97 -17.89
N LEU A 118 -13.08 -25.63 -16.63
CA LEU A 118 -12.45 -24.36 -16.26
C LEU A 118 -11.03 -24.25 -16.85
N GLU A 119 -10.24 -25.33 -16.82
CA GLU A 119 -8.91 -25.35 -17.43
C GLU A 119 -8.94 -25.15 -18.94
N GLU A 120 -9.91 -25.76 -19.64
CA GLU A 120 -10.11 -25.56 -21.07
C GLU A 120 -10.45 -24.09 -21.38
N GLN A 121 -11.30 -23.45 -20.56
CA GLN A 121 -11.56 -22.01 -20.67
C GLN A 121 -10.31 -21.16 -20.42
N VAL A 122 -9.47 -21.52 -19.44
CA VAL A 122 -8.20 -20.84 -19.16
C VAL A 122 -7.22 -20.91 -20.34
N LEU A 123 -7.16 -22.06 -21.02
CA LEU A 123 -6.32 -22.27 -22.21
C LEU A 123 -6.80 -21.43 -23.40
N ASN A 124 -8.11 -21.34 -23.59
CA ASN A 124 -8.73 -20.58 -24.68
C ASN A 124 -8.87 -19.07 -24.39
N LEU A 125 -8.60 -18.65 -23.15
CA LEU A 125 -8.66 -17.25 -22.76
C LEU A 125 -7.55 -16.41 -23.41
N ILE A 126 -7.98 -15.28 -23.96
CA ILE A 126 -7.10 -14.19 -24.38
C ILE A 126 -6.37 -13.66 -23.13
N PRO A 127 -5.08 -13.24 -23.23
CA PRO A 127 -4.40 -12.55 -22.15
C PRO A 127 -5.27 -11.43 -21.56
N VAL A 128 -5.38 -11.39 -20.23
CA VAL A 128 -6.20 -10.41 -19.52
C VAL A 128 -5.36 -9.16 -19.28
N SER A 129 -5.85 -7.99 -19.68
CA SER A 129 -5.16 -6.73 -19.44
C SER A 129 -5.00 -6.45 -17.94
N LEU A 130 -3.95 -5.72 -17.54
CA LEU A 130 -3.73 -5.38 -16.13
C LEU A 130 -4.92 -4.61 -15.52
N LYS A 131 -5.55 -3.72 -16.30
CA LYS A 131 -6.70 -2.92 -15.85
C LYS A 131 -7.92 -3.80 -15.58
N ASP A 132 -8.18 -4.77 -16.45
CA ASP A 132 -9.29 -5.70 -16.26
C ASP A 132 -9.03 -6.63 -15.08
N LEU A 133 -7.78 -7.06 -14.88
CA LEU A 133 -7.42 -7.89 -13.73
C LEU A 133 -7.60 -7.16 -12.39
N VAL A 134 -7.23 -5.88 -12.32
CA VAL A 134 -7.49 -5.05 -11.13
C VAL A 134 -8.99 -4.95 -10.85
N ARG A 135 -9.82 -4.71 -11.88
CA ARG A 135 -11.28 -4.65 -11.73
C ARG A 135 -11.85 -5.98 -11.25
N LEU A 136 -11.37 -7.10 -11.78
CA LEU A 136 -11.79 -8.44 -11.36
C LEU A 136 -11.46 -8.67 -9.88
N LEU A 137 -10.27 -8.28 -9.42
CA LEU A 137 -9.90 -8.44 -8.02
C LEU A 137 -10.67 -7.49 -7.08
N GLN A 138 -11.06 -6.30 -7.54
CA GLN A 138 -11.96 -5.41 -6.79
C GLN A 138 -13.38 -5.98 -6.71
N GLN A 139 -13.88 -6.60 -7.77
CA GLN A 139 -15.15 -7.32 -7.75
C GLN A 139 -15.09 -8.53 -6.80
N LEU A 140 -13.97 -9.25 -6.79
CA LEU A 140 -13.74 -10.35 -5.84
C LEU A 140 -13.85 -9.87 -4.38
N GLN A 141 -13.31 -8.70 -4.05
CA GLN A 141 -13.47 -8.12 -2.71
C GLN A 141 -14.95 -7.99 -2.33
N HIS A 142 -15.78 -7.45 -3.23
CA HIS A 142 -17.20 -7.25 -2.95
C HIS A 142 -17.91 -8.58 -2.68
N ILE A 143 -17.64 -9.59 -3.50
CA ILE A 143 -18.21 -10.94 -3.32
C ILE A 143 -17.74 -11.55 -2.01
N LEU A 144 -16.46 -11.43 -1.67
CA LEU A 144 -15.93 -11.93 -0.40
C LEU A 144 -16.66 -11.27 0.79
N THR A 145 -16.96 -9.98 0.73
CA THR A 145 -17.74 -9.28 1.77
C THR A 145 -19.18 -9.79 1.88
N LEU A 146 -19.81 -10.19 0.76
CA LEU A 146 -21.15 -10.78 0.78
C LEU A 146 -21.17 -12.18 1.39
N VAL A 147 -20.18 -13.01 1.03
CA VAL A 147 -20.03 -14.39 1.49
C VAL A 147 -19.53 -14.46 2.94
N ALA A 148 -19.00 -13.36 3.46
CA ALA A 148 -18.41 -13.31 4.79
C ALA A 148 -19.38 -13.53 5.95
N GLU A 149 -20.71 -13.62 5.81
CA GLU A 149 -21.66 -13.97 6.91
C GLU A 149 -21.35 -13.33 8.29
N GLY A 150 -20.93 -12.06 8.32
CA GLY A 150 -20.56 -11.34 9.55
C GLY A 150 -19.06 -11.32 9.89
N ARG A 151 -18.20 -11.97 9.11
CA ARG A 151 -16.74 -11.83 9.17
C ARG A 151 -16.33 -10.44 8.69
N VAL A 152 -15.49 -9.75 9.46
CA VAL A 152 -14.92 -8.46 9.05
C VAL A 152 -13.79 -8.74 8.07
N ILE A 153 -14.04 -8.51 6.78
CA ILE A 153 -12.96 -8.50 5.79
C ILE A 153 -12.33 -7.10 5.80
N PRO A 154 -11.01 -7.00 6.04
CA PRO A 154 -10.31 -5.74 6.01
C PRO A 154 -10.56 -5.01 4.69
N GLN A 155 -10.89 -3.72 4.80
CA GLN A 155 -11.03 -2.89 3.63
C GLN A 155 -9.71 -2.80 2.87
N TRP A 156 -9.85 -2.45 1.60
CA TRP A 156 -8.75 -2.34 0.66
C TRP A 156 -7.66 -1.39 1.19
N PRO A 157 -6.35 -1.74 1.10
CA PRO A 157 -5.29 -0.85 1.55
C PRO A 157 -5.32 0.46 0.77
N HIS A 158 -4.93 1.55 1.43
CA HIS A 158 -4.79 2.85 0.79
C HIS A 158 -3.88 2.73 -0.46
N PRO A 159 -4.15 3.46 -1.55
CA PRO A 159 -3.36 3.41 -2.79
C PRO A 159 -1.86 3.73 -2.63
N GLU A 160 -1.44 4.17 -1.45
CA GLU A 160 -0.05 4.45 -1.09
C GLU A 160 0.65 3.29 -0.36
N PHE A 161 -0.03 2.15 -0.18
CA PHE A 161 0.51 1.01 0.56
C PHE A 161 1.80 0.45 -0.06
N ASN A 162 2.89 0.51 0.70
CA ASN A 162 4.15 -0.12 0.33
C ASN A 162 4.33 -1.40 1.18
N ALA A 163 4.32 -2.56 0.51
CA ALA A 163 4.44 -3.85 1.18
C ALA A 163 5.75 -4.01 1.95
N GLN A 164 6.87 -3.47 1.43
CA GLN A 164 8.16 -3.52 2.12
C GLN A 164 8.15 -2.62 3.36
N ALA A 165 7.65 -1.38 3.23
CA ALA A 165 7.55 -0.46 4.35
C ALA A 165 6.62 -1.00 5.45
N ALA A 166 5.51 -1.64 5.07
CA ALA A 166 4.60 -2.27 6.01
C ALA A 166 5.21 -3.51 6.67
N GLN A 167 6.01 -4.28 5.94
CA GLN A 167 6.75 -5.42 6.52
C GLN A 167 7.75 -4.94 7.56
N GLU A 168 8.52 -3.90 7.25
CA GLU A 168 9.43 -3.26 8.19
C GLU A 168 8.68 -2.69 9.40
N GLN A 169 7.54 -2.03 9.18
CA GLN A 169 6.72 -1.48 10.24
C GLN A 169 6.18 -2.58 11.17
N VAL A 170 5.64 -3.67 10.62
CA VAL A 170 5.20 -4.82 11.42
C VAL A 170 6.38 -5.40 12.20
N GLN A 171 7.54 -5.58 11.58
CA GLN A 171 8.72 -6.10 12.27
C GLN A 171 9.18 -5.19 13.43
N ASN A 172 9.07 -3.87 13.26
CA ASN A 172 9.46 -2.90 14.28
C ASN A 172 8.45 -2.82 15.43
N LEU A 173 7.15 -2.92 15.13
CA LEU A 173 6.07 -2.77 16.12
C LEU A 173 5.69 -4.09 16.80
N LEU A 174 5.98 -5.24 16.18
CA LEU A 174 5.65 -6.56 16.73
C LEU A 174 6.27 -6.82 18.11
N PRO A 175 7.56 -6.49 18.40
CA PRO A 175 8.13 -6.64 19.73
C PRO A 175 7.37 -5.83 20.79
N TYR A 176 6.93 -4.63 20.44
CA TYR A 176 6.11 -3.80 21.32
C TYR A 176 4.75 -4.45 21.60
N PHE A 177 4.06 -4.91 20.56
CA PHE A 177 2.80 -5.63 20.71
C PHE A 177 2.92 -6.86 21.60
N LYS A 178 4.00 -7.64 21.47
CA LYS A 178 4.27 -8.78 22.36
C LYS A 178 4.50 -8.33 23.81
N SER A 179 5.19 -7.20 24.02
CA SER A 179 5.43 -6.64 25.35
C SER A 179 4.18 -6.06 26.04
N LEU A 180 3.06 -5.87 25.33
CA LEU A 180 1.79 -5.49 25.94
C LEU A 180 1.33 -6.51 26.98
N ALA A 181 1.68 -7.79 26.78
CA ALA A 181 1.42 -8.86 27.73
C ALA A 181 2.23 -8.71 29.04
N ASP A 182 3.28 -7.88 29.07
CA ASP A 182 4.16 -7.68 30.23
C ASP A 182 3.93 -6.31 30.91
N LEU A 183 3.01 -5.50 30.40
CA LEU A 183 2.72 -4.19 30.97
C LEU A 183 2.23 -4.28 32.43
N PRO A 184 2.60 -3.31 33.29
CA PRO A 184 2.06 -3.20 34.64
C PRO A 184 0.52 -3.08 34.62
N PRO A 185 -0.19 -3.60 35.64
CA PRO A 185 -1.66 -3.64 35.66
C PRO A 185 -2.33 -2.28 35.42
N ALA A 186 -1.76 -1.21 35.97
CA ALA A 186 -2.26 0.16 35.82
C ALA A 186 -2.13 0.69 34.38
N ASP A 187 -1.04 0.34 33.68
CA ASP A 187 -0.79 0.78 32.31
C ASP A 187 -1.57 -0.10 31.31
N SER A 188 -1.69 -1.40 31.59
CA SER A 188 -2.58 -2.30 30.85
C SER A 188 -4.04 -1.83 30.92
N GLN A 189 -4.54 -1.44 32.10
CA GLN A 189 -5.92 -0.93 32.22
C GLN A 189 -6.13 0.36 31.44
N ARG A 190 -5.17 1.30 31.49
CA ARG A 190 -5.25 2.55 30.70
C ARG A 190 -5.24 2.29 29.20
N PHE A 191 -4.38 1.38 28.75
CA PHE A 191 -4.36 0.96 27.35
C PHE A 191 -5.70 0.38 26.92
N LEU A 192 -6.21 -0.60 27.66
CA LEU A 192 -7.44 -1.30 27.28
C LEU A 192 -8.68 -0.38 27.36
N GLN A 193 -8.71 0.60 28.28
CA GLN A 193 -9.74 1.63 28.32
C GLN A 193 -9.66 2.63 27.15
N SER A 194 -8.50 2.76 26.51
CA SER A 194 -8.32 3.63 25.34
C SER A 194 -8.69 2.96 24.01
N LEU A 195 -8.92 1.63 24.03
CA LEU A 195 -9.29 0.89 22.84
C LEU A 195 -10.80 0.93 22.63
N GLU A 196 -11.20 1.32 21.41
CA GLU A 196 -12.58 1.12 20.95
C GLU A 196 -12.87 -0.37 20.71
N ASN A 197 -14.15 -0.74 20.75
CA ASN A 197 -14.59 -2.14 20.61
C ASN A 197 -14.10 -2.81 19.31
N GLU A 198 -14.01 -2.07 18.20
CA GLU A 198 -13.47 -2.60 16.94
C GLU A 198 -11.98 -2.95 17.04
N HIS A 199 -11.21 -2.16 17.80
CA HIS A 199 -9.78 -2.41 18.01
C HIS A 199 -9.55 -3.61 18.93
N LEU A 200 -10.45 -3.90 19.89
CA LEU A 200 -10.35 -5.08 20.75
C LEU A 200 -10.45 -6.39 19.94
N THR A 201 -11.39 -6.48 19.00
CA THR A 201 -11.51 -7.63 18.10
C THR A 201 -10.24 -7.79 17.25
N GLN A 202 -9.72 -6.70 16.68
CA GLN A 202 -8.50 -6.73 15.87
C GLN A 202 -7.25 -7.14 16.68
N VAL A 203 -7.14 -6.67 17.93
CA VAL A 203 -6.08 -7.09 18.86
C VAL A 203 -6.14 -8.59 19.14
N LEU A 204 -7.34 -9.14 19.34
CA LEU A 204 -7.52 -10.59 19.54
C LEU A 204 -7.15 -11.39 18.29
N VAL A 205 -7.50 -10.91 17.10
CA VAL A 205 -7.09 -11.54 15.83
C VAL A 205 -5.56 -11.53 15.70
N LEU A 206 -4.89 -10.39 15.99
CA LEU A 206 -3.43 -10.31 15.99
C LEU A 206 -2.79 -11.21 17.06
N ALA A 207 -3.37 -11.26 18.26
CA ALA A 207 -2.88 -12.12 19.33
C ALA A 207 -2.94 -13.60 18.94
N ARG A 208 -4.03 -14.02 18.28
CA ARG A 208 -4.15 -15.37 17.69
C ARG A 208 -3.10 -15.59 16.61
N GLN A 209 -3.02 -14.69 15.64
CA GLN A 209 -2.13 -14.81 14.47
C GLN A 209 -0.64 -14.88 14.86
N PHE A 210 -0.25 -14.18 15.93
CA PHE A 210 1.11 -14.18 16.47
C PHE A 210 1.33 -15.09 17.69
N ASN A 211 0.37 -15.97 18.00
CA ASN A 211 0.43 -16.92 19.13
C ASN A 211 0.77 -16.27 20.49
N GLN A 212 0.09 -15.17 20.84
CA GLN A 212 0.28 -14.43 22.08
C GLN A 212 -0.73 -14.84 23.17
N SER A 213 -0.59 -16.07 23.69
CA SER A 213 -1.48 -16.60 24.75
C SER A 213 -1.55 -15.70 25.98
N ASN A 214 -0.40 -15.16 26.42
CA ASN A 214 -0.32 -14.29 27.60
C ASN A 214 -1.14 -13.00 27.43
N LEU A 215 -1.21 -12.47 26.20
CA LEU A 215 -2.00 -11.28 25.90
C LEU A 215 -3.50 -11.62 25.92
N MET A 216 -3.89 -12.78 25.38
CA MET A 216 -5.27 -13.26 25.43
C MET A 216 -5.75 -13.48 26.87
N ASP A 217 -4.92 -14.08 27.72
CA ASP A 217 -5.23 -14.29 29.14
C ASP A 217 -5.44 -12.96 29.88
N LYS A 218 -4.60 -11.96 29.62
CA LYS A 218 -4.77 -10.61 30.16
C LYS A 218 -6.04 -9.91 29.67
N LEU A 219 -6.39 -10.07 28.40
CA LEU A 219 -7.64 -9.53 27.85
C LEU A 219 -8.87 -10.18 28.51
N ASN A 220 -8.83 -11.49 28.75
CA ASN A 220 -9.88 -12.21 29.47
C ASN A 220 -10.04 -11.70 30.91
N GLN A 221 -8.94 -11.52 31.63
CA GLN A 221 -8.96 -10.96 32.99
C GLN A 221 -9.52 -9.53 33.04
N PHE A 222 -9.31 -8.73 32.00
CA PHE A 222 -9.76 -7.34 31.95
C PHE A 222 -11.24 -7.19 31.53
N LEU A 223 -11.63 -7.88 30.46
CA LEU A 223 -13.00 -7.79 29.92
C LEU A 223 -14.00 -8.57 30.78
N GLY A 224 -13.52 -9.55 31.54
CA GLY A 224 -14.36 -10.57 32.15
C GLY A 224 -14.76 -11.62 31.12
N GLN A 225 -15.02 -12.83 31.61
CA GLN A 225 -15.16 -14.01 30.76
C GLN A 225 -16.30 -13.89 29.72
N GLU A 226 -17.43 -13.32 30.12
CA GLU A 226 -18.60 -13.20 29.25
C GLU A 226 -18.38 -12.22 28.09
N ALA A 227 -17.74 -11.07 28.33
CA ALA A 227 -17.41 -10.13 27.27
C ALA A 227 -16.24 -10.63 26.42
N TYR A 228 -15.24 -11.26 27.04
CA TYR A 228 -14.13 -11.89 26.33
C TYR A 228 -14.61 -12.95 25.35
N ASP A 229 -15.51 -13.84 25.76
CA ASP A 229 -16.04 -14.90 24.91
C ASP A 229 -16.78 -14.33 23.68
N GLN A 230 -17.50 -13.21 23.83
CA GLN A 230 -18.15 -12.51 22.72
C GLN A 230 -17.13 -11.97 21.70
N TYR A 231 -16.10 -11.25 22.17
CA TYR A 231 -15.06 -10.71 21.28
C TYR A 231 -14.19 -11.81 20.68
N TYR A 232 -13.93 -12.87 21.43
CA TYR A 232 -13.17 -14.02 20.98
C TYR A 232 -13.91 -14.78 19.89
N LEU A 233 -15.24 -14.94 20.01
CA LEU A 233 -16.08 -15.51 18.95
C LEU A 233 -16.03 -14.67 17.66
N LEU A 234 -16.12 -13.33 17.78
CA LEU A 234 -15.98 -12.42 16.65
C LEU A 234 -14.58 -12.50 16.01
N ALA A 235 -13.53 -12.62 16.84
CA ALA A 235 -12.16 -12.80 16.36
C ALA A 235 -11.95 -14.18 15.70
N GLN A 236 -12.60 -15.23 16.19
CA GLN A 236 -12.59 -16.57 15.58
C GLN A 236 -13.24 -16.55 14.19
N GLN A 237 -14.35 -15.83 14.05
CA GLN A 237 -15.01 -15.64 12.77
C GLN A 237 -14.17 -14.75 11.83
N SER A 238 -13.35 -13.85 12.37
CA SER A 238 -12.53 -12.95 11.55
C SER A 238 -11.38 -13.65 10.81
N VAL A 239 -11.16 -13.18 9.58
CA VAL A 239 -10.05 -13.57 8.69
C VAL A 239 -8.73 -13.07 9.27
N ASP A 240 -7.63 -13.78 9.05
CA ASP A 240 -6.31 -13.30 9.49
C ASP A 240 -6.01 -11.96 8.82
N LEU A 241 -5.42 -11.04 9.57
CA LEU A 241 -5.20 -9.69 9.07
C LEU A 241 -4.08 -9.71 8.01
N PRO A 242 -4.23 -9.00 6.88
CA PRO A 242 -3.18 -8.80 5.91
C PRO A 242 -2.07 -7.93 6.48
N LEU A 243 -0.89 -7.97 5.86
CA LEU A 243 0.27 -7.20 6.29
C LEU A 243 0.00 -5.69 6.47
N TRP A 244 -0.79 -5.06 5.60
CA TRP A 244 -1.14 -3.62 5.76
C TRP A 244 -2.04 -3.34 6.94
N GLU A 245 -2.96 -4.26 7.22
CA GLU A 245 -3.91 -4.10 8.30
C GLU A 245 -3.24 -4.46 9.62
N GLN A 246 -2.35 -5.45 9.64
CA GLN A 246 -1.42 -5.67 10.74
C GLN A 246 -0.62 -4.39 11.01
N ALA A 247 -0.01 -3.78 9.99
CA ALA A 247 0.75 -2.55 10.14
C ALA A 247 -0.12 -1.41 10.68
N ARG A 248 -1.32 -1.20 10.11
CA ARG A 248 -2.28 -0.19 10.53
C ARG A 248 -2.72 -0.38 11.98
N VAL A 249 -3.17 -1.58 12.33
CA VAL A 249 -3.63 -1.91 13.67
C VAL A 249 -2.48 -1.76 14.67
N LEU A 250 -1.30 -2.30 14.37
CA LEU A 250 -0.12 -2.14 15.24
C LEU A 250 0.23 -0.66 15.44
N ASP A 251 0.18 0.16 14.39
CA ASP A 251 0.41 1.60 14.47
C ASP A 251 -0.62 2.29 15.37
N THR A 252 -1.91 1.99 15.19
CA THR A 252 -3.01 2.50 16.02
C THR A 252 -2.88 2.05 17.48
N LEU A 253 -2.34 0.87 17.76
CA LEU A 253 -2.13 0.38 19.12
C LEU A 253 -0.93 1.03 19.82
N VAL A 254 0.12 1.36 19.06
CA VAL A 254 1.38 1.93 19.55
C VAL A 254 1.28 3.45 19.75
N THR A 255 0.56 4.14 18.86
CA THR A 255 0.42 5.62 18.86
C THR A 255 -0.15 6.20 20.17
N PRO A 256 -1.17 5.59 20.83
CA PRO A 256 -1.70 6.08 22.10
C PRO A 256 -0.95 5.56 23.33
N THR A 257 -0.10 4.52 23.21
CA THR A 257 0.48 3.83 24.37
C THR A 257 1.96 4.05 24.62
N LEU A 258 2.71 4.63 23.70
CA LEU A 258 4.12 4.91 23.94
C LEU A 258 4.27 5.96 25.06
N PRO A 259 4.86 5.62 26.23
CA PRO A 259 5.54 6.63 27.01
C PRO A 259 6.62 7.24 26.12
N LYS A 260 6.75 8.57 26.15
CA LYS A 260 7.68 9.41 25.34
C LYS A 260 9.16 8.97 25.35
N ASN A 261 9.51 7.92 26.07
CA ASN A 261 10.87 7.43 26.28
C ASN A 261 11.25 6.18 25.46
N GLN A 262 10.37 5.58 24.67
CA GLN A 262 10.72 4.41 23.83
C GLN A 262 10.68 4.63 22.30
N GLN A 263 10.50 5.86 21.82
CA GLN A 263 10.80 6.23 20.41
C GLN A 263 12.31 6.31 20.13
N ALA A 264 13.10 5.42 20.72
CA ALA A 264 14.56 5.47 20.66
C ALA A 264 15.13 4.35 19.78
N VAL A 265 14.81 4.34 18.48
CA VAL A 265 15.77 3.90 17.45
C VAL A 265 15.64 4.77 16.19
N SER A 266 16.02 6.02 16.32
CA SER A 266 16.72 6.74 15.26
C SER A 266 17.54 7.83 15.93
N LYS A 267 18.85 7.58 16.05
CA LYS A 267 19.83 8.54 16.60
C LYS A 267 19.88 9.78 15.72
N THR A 268 19.06 10.76 16.04
CA THR A 268 19.41 12.18 15.91
C THR A 268 18.89 12.85 17.18
N PRO A 269 19.74 13.54 17.96
CA PRO A 269 19.29 14.24 19.16
C PRO A 269 18.15 15.18 18.77
N PRO A 270 17.07 15.30 19.56
CA PRO A 270 16.05 16.29 19.30
C PRO A 270 16.73 17.67 19.28
N PRO A 271 16.50 18.49 18.24
CA PRO A 271 17.00 19.85 18.23
C PRO A 271 16.45 20.54 19.48
N ALA A 272 17.31 21.28 20.18
CA ALA A 272 16.94 21.94 21.42
C ALA A 272 15.61 22.70 21.26
N PRO A 273 14.72 22.69 22.27
CA PRO A 273 13.45 23.40 22.18
C PRO A 273 13.70 24.84 21.74
N LEU A 274 13.08 25.23 20.62
CA LEU A 274 13.19 26.57 20.06
C LEU A 274 12.80 27.60 21.12
N ASP A 275 13.57 28.68 21.22
CA ASP A 275 13.18 29.83 22.05
C ASP A 275 11.76 30.27 21.64
N PRO A 276 10.79 30.33 22.58
CA PRO A 276 9.40 30.68 22.27
C PRO A 276 9.27 32.04 21.57
N LYS A 277 10.19 32.99 21.81
CA LYS A 277 10.21 34.28 21.12
C LYS A 277 10.64 34.15 19.66
N LEU A 278 11.56 33.22 19.38
CA LEU A 278 12.01 32.94 18.01
C LEU A 278 10.93 32.20 17.23
N ALA A 279 10.25 31.23 17.85
CA ALA A 279 9.14 30.50 17.25
C ALA A 279 7.98 31.44 16.84
N GLN A 280 7.58 32.38 17.72
CA GLN A 280 6.55 33.37 17.38
C GLN A 280 6.97 34.29 16.22
N LYS A 281 8.22 34.76 16.21
CA LYS A 281 8.74 35.59 15.10
C LYS A 281 8.80 34.82 13.78
N ALA A 282 9.21 33.56 13.83
CA ALA A 282 9.24 32.68 12.67
C ALA A 282 7.82 32.44 12.12
N LYS A 283 6.83 32.23 13.01
CA LYS A 283 5.43 32.04 12.62
C LYS A 283 4.89 33.25 11.88
N ALA A 284 5.04 34.42 12.50
CA ALA A 284 4.58 35.68 11.93
C ALA A 284 5.25 35.97 10.57
N PHE A 285 6.54 35.67 10.43
CA PHE A 285 7.26 35.84 9.17
C PHE A 285 6.77 34.87 8.08
N LEU A 286 6.57 33.59 8.40
CA LEU A 286 6.06 32.59 7.45
C LEU A 286 4.62 32.88 7.02
N ASP A 287 3.77 33.35 7.95
CA ASP A 287 2.41 33.77 7.64
C ASP A 287 2.39 35.05 6.77
N GLN A 288 3.32 35.99 7.00
CA GLN A 288 3.49 37.16 6.12
C GLN A 288 4.01 36.75 4.74
N LEU A 289 4.95 35.81 4.67
CA LEU A 289 5.41 35.20 3.41
C LEU A 289 4.25 34.59 2.63
N ALA A 290 3.31 33.93 3.32
CA ALA A 290 2.13 33.33 2.70
C ALA A 290 1.17 34.37 2.09
N THR A 291 1.23 35.63 2.52
CA THR A 291 0.43 36.72 1.94
C THR A 291 1.06 37.38 0.71
N LEU A 292 2.26 36.99 0.31
CA LEU A 292 2.91 37.51 -0.89
C LEU A 292 2.26 36.98 -2.17
N ASN A 293 2.45 37.71 -3.28
CA ASN A 293 2.00 37.29 -4.60
C ASN A 293 2.60 35.89 -4.95
N PRO A 294 1.78 34.92 -5.39
CA PRO A 294 2.25 33.59 -5.79
C PRO A 294 3.45 33.58 -6.76
N SER A 295 3.55 34.55 -7.67
CA SER A 295 4.67 34.67 -8.62
C SER A 295 6.00 35.01 -7.93
N LEU A 296 5.96 35.83 -6.87
CA LEU A 296 7.13 36.16 -6.04
C LEU A 296 7.53 34.95 -5.18
N ILE A 297 6.56 34.19 -4.67
CA ILE A 297 6.83 32.98 -3.90
C ILE A 297 7.49 31.92 -4.78
N GLN A 298 7.01 31.70 -6.00
CA GLN A 298 7.65 30.78 -6.94
C GLN A 298 9.06 31.21 -7.32
N SER A 299 9.28 32.50 -7.58
CA SER A 299 10.61 33.05 -7.89
C SER A 299 11.56 32.90 -6.71
N LEU A 300 11.07 33.13 -5.48
CA LEU A 300 11.82 32.91 -4.26
C LEU A 300 12.19 31.44 -4.09
N LEU A 301 11.24 30.52 -4.23
CA LEU A 301 11.48 29.07 -4.10
C LEU A 301 12.49 28.55 -5.13
N LYS A 302 12.55 29.14 -6.33
CA LYS A 302 13.59 28.82 -7.35
C LYS A 302 15.00 29.29 -6.95
N GLN A 303 15.11 30.32 -6.12
CA GLN A 303 16.39 30.88 -5.65
C GLN A 303 16.86 30.29 -4.31
N VAL A 304 16.04 29.44 -3.69
CA VAL A 304 16.33 28.80 -2.41
C VAL A 304 17.10 27.51 -2.67
N SER A 305 18.19 27.27 -1.94
CA SER A 305 18.95 26.02 -2.09
C SER A 305 18.14 24.81 -1.60
N ARG A 306 18.52 23.60 -2.00
CA ARG A 306 17.82 22.38 -1.57
C ARG A 306 17.81 22.22 -0.03
N GLN A 307 18.88 22.63 0.65
CA GLN A 307 18.96 22.63 2.12
C GLN A 307 18.07 23.71 2.74
N GLU A 308 18.09 24.94 2.20
CA GLU A 308 17.22 26.02 2.68
C GLU A 308 15.74 25.68 2.45
N MET A 309 15.39 24.99 1.37
CA MET A 309 14.02 24.55 1.08
C MET A 309 13.56 23.47 2.06
N ALA A 310 14.45 22.56 2.45
CA ALA A 310 14.15 21.57 3.48
C ALA A 310 13.95 22.22 4.84
N HIS A 311 14.84 23.15 5.22
CA HIS A 311 14.72 23.91 6.47
C HIS A 311 13.44 24.76 6.49
N LEU A 312 13.04 25.33 5.36
CA LEU A 312 11.83 26.12 5.22
C LEU A 312 10.55 25.25 5.32
N TYR A 313 10.58 24.05 4.74
CA TYR A 313 9.50 23.07 4.87
C TYR A 313 9.37 22.59 6.33
N GLN A 314 10.48 22.18 6.96
CA GLN A 314 10.52 21.74 8.35
C GLN A 314 10.16 22.84 9.34
N ALA A 315 10.64 24.07 9.13
CA ALA A 315 10.28 25.22 9.96
C ALA A 315 8.78 25.53 9.89
N SER A 316 8.14 25.32 8.73
CA SER A 316 6.69 25.50 8.61
C SER A 316 5.90 24.47 9.41
N GLN A 317 6.43 23.26 9.61
CA GLN A 317 5.87 22.22 10.47
C GLN A 317 6.12 22.52 11.95
N GLN A 318 7.37 22.80 12.30
CA GLN A 318 7.80 23.06 13.68
C GLN A 318 7.12 24.28 14.33
N VAL A 319 6.73 25.26 13.52
CA VAL A 319 6.12 26.52 13.97
C VAL A 319 4.60 26.56 13.70
N GLU A 320 4.05 25.49 13.12
CA GLU A 320 2.61 25.33 12.84
C GLU A 320 2.00 26.48 12.02
N SER A 321 2.71 26.94 10.97
CA SER A 321 2.19 27.94 10.02
C SER A 321 1.34 27.24 8.94
N GLN A 322 0.04 27.09 9.22
CA GLN A 322 -0.91 26.43 8.31
C GLN A 322 -1.02 27.12 6.96
N LYS A 323 -0.98 28.46 6.92
CA LYS A 323 -1.13 29.25 5.69
C LYS A 323 0.03 29.01 4.72
N PHE A 324 1.25 28.97 5.23
CA PHE A 324 2.42 28.75 4.39
C PHE A 324 2.56 27.29 3.95
N GLN A 325 2.19 26.34 4.82
CA GLN A 325 2.10 24.93 4.44
C GLN A 325 1.16 24.69 3.26
N GLN A 326 -0.02 25.33 3.24
CA GLN A 326 -0.96 25.20 2.11
C GLN A 326 -0.35 25.69 0.79
N ILE A 327 0.47 26.74 0.82
CA ILE A 327 1.15 27.26 -0.36
C ILE A 327 2.25 26.31 -0.83
N LEU A 328 3.06 25.79 0.09
CA LEU A 328 4.09 24.80 -0.23
C LEU A 328 3.47 23.52 -0.82
N THR A 329 2.33 23.09 -0.30
CA THR A 329 1.55 21.96 -0.81
C THR A 329 1.06 22.18 -2.25
N ARG A 330 0.72 23.43 -2.61
CA ARG A 330 0.28 23.77 -3.97
C ARG A 330 1.43 23.93 -4.96
N ILE A 331 2.58 24.41 -4.52
CA ILE A 331 3.71 24.74 -5.41
C ILE A 331 4.70 23.57 -5.56
N LEU A 332 4.93 22.80 -4.49
CA LEU A 332 5.92 21.72 -4.50
C LEU A 332 5.31 20.37 -4.91
N PRO A 333 5.94 19.65 -5.84
CA PRO A 333 5.60 18.26 -6.17
C PRO A 333 5.67 17.34 -4.94
N GLU A 334 4.76 16.39 -4.87
CA GLU A 334 4.61 15.47 -3.73
C GLU A 334 5.88 14.70 -3.38
N LYS A 335 6.58 14.17 -4.40
CA LYS A 335 7.86 13.46 -4.23
C LYS A 335 8.93 14.34 -3.55
N LEU A 336 8.97 15.64 -3.88
CA LEU A 336 9.88 16.59 -3.26
C LEU A 336 9.50 16.86 -1.81
N ARG A 337 8.21 17.00 -1.48
CA ARG A 337 7.75 17.18 -0.10
C ARG A 337 8.16 16.01 0.79
N GLN A 338 8.02 14.77 0.31
CA GLN A 338 8.46 13.58 1.04
C GLN A 338 9.98 13.57 1.27
N THR A 339 10.78 13.99 0.28
CA THR A 339 12.23 14.09 0.47
C THR A 339 12.61 15.18 1.47
N LEU A 340 11.89 16.30 1.49
CA LEU A 340 12.13 17.40 2.43
C LEU A 340 11.64 17.06 3.84
N ALA A 341 10.57 16.26 3.97
CA ALA A 341 10.05 15.75 5.23
C ALA A 341 11.04 14.82 5.95
N SER A 342 11.86 14.08 5.20
CA SER A 342 12.91 13.20 5.74
C SER A 342 14.15 13.92 6.27
N GLN A 343 14.26 15.25 6.09
CA GLN A 343 15.40 16.02 6.58
C GLN A 343 15.14 16.56 7.99
N GLY A 344 16.18 16.57 8.83
CA GLY A 344 16.08 17.03 10.22
C GLY A 344 15.61 18.48 10.34
N ALA A 345 14.86 18.78 11.41
CA ALA A 345 14.38 20.12 11.68
C ALA A 345 15.56 21.09 11.97
N PRO A 346 15.49 22.34 11.51
CA PRO A 346 16.56 23.30 11.70
C PRO A 346 16.68 23.72 13.17
N ASP A 347 17.92 23.83 13.66
CA ASP A 347 18.19 24.40 14.98
C ASP A 347 17.86 25.90 15.01
N GLY A 348 17.67 26.49 16.20
CA GLY A 348 17.30 27.91 16.33
C GLY A 348 18.25 28.90 15.64
N ARG A 349 19.55 28.60 15.57
CA ARG A 349 20.53 29.42 14.81
C ARG A 349 20.31 29.28 13.30
N GLN A 350 20.05 28.07 12.82
CA GLN A 350 19.78 27.78 11.41
C GLN A 350 18.46 28.41 10.98
N LEU A 351 17.44 28.38 11.84
CA LEU A 351 16.17 29.06 11.61
C LEU A 351 16.33 30.57 11.52
N ALA A 352 17.08 31.18 12.44
CA ALA A 352 17.35 32.62 12.41
C ALA A 352 18.09 33.04 11.13
N GLN A 353 19.10 32.26 10.72
CA GLN A 353 19.86 32.51 9.49
C GLN A 353 19.01 32.31 8.23
N LEU A 354 18.15 31.28 8.21
CA LEU A 354 17.19 31.04 7.14
C LEU A 354 16.24 32.24 6.99
N LEU A 355 15.62 32.69 8.07
CA LEU A 355 14.70 33.84 8.05
C LEU A 355 15.41 35.12 7.57
N GLN A 356 16.65 35.34 7.99
CA GLN A 356 17.46 36.48 7.55
C GLN A 356 17.78 36.40 6.05
N ASN A 357 18.21 35.24 5.56
CA ASN A 357 18.51 35.01 4.15
C ASN A 357 17.25 35.18 3.27
N LEU A 358 16.12 34.65 3.71
CA LEU A 358 14.84 34.82 3.03
C LEU A 358 14.42 36.29 2.98
N ASN A 359 14.57 37.03 4.08
CA ASN A 359 14.24 38.45 4.11
C ASN A 359 15.11 39.27 3.14
N LEU A 360 16.41 38.97 3.05
CA LEU A 360 17.30 39.59 2.06
C LEU A 360 16.89 39.26 0.61
N LYS A 361 16.58 38.00 0.32
CA LYS A 361 16.10 37.56 -1.01
C LYS A 361 14.76 38.21 -1.38
N ILE A 362 13.82 38.33 -0.43
CA ILE A 362 12.52 39.02 -0.64
C ILE A 362 12.73 40.50 -0.94
N LYS A 363 13.62 41.19 -0.21
CA LYS A 363 13.94 42.61 -0.46
C LYS A 363 14.52 42.81 -1.86
N ALA A 364 15.46 41.96 -2.26
CA ALA A 364 16.04 42.00 -3.60
C ALA A 364 14.99 41.75 -4.70
N LEU A 365 14.10 40.76 -4.51
CA LEU A 365 13.01 40.46 -5.45
C LEU A 365 11.98 41.60 -5.55
N ARG A 366 11.65 42.27 -4.43
CA ARG A 366 10.76 43.43 -4.44
C ARG A 366 11.40 44.64 -5.12
N GLN A 367 12.70 44.87 -4.94
CA GLN A 367 13.43 45.95 -5.63
C GLN A 367 13.51 45.69 -7.14
N ALA A 368 13.76 44.44 -7.54
CA ALA A 368 13.76 44.04 -8.95
C ALA A 368 12.36 44.17 -9.60
N ALA A 369 11.30 43.88 -8.84
CA ALA A 369 9.92 44.02 -9.32
C ALA A 369 9.40 45.47 -9.38
N ASN A 370 10.02 46.41 -8.66
CA ASN A 370 9.68 47.84 -8.71
C ASN A 370 10.50 48.63 -9.76
N ASN A 371 11.55 48.04 -10.31
CA ASN A 371 12.39 48.61 -11.38
C ASN A 371 12.03 48.07 -12.78
N GLN A 372 10.96 47.28 -12.86
CA GLN A 372 10.25 46.89 -14.09
C GLN A 372 8.92 47.62 -14.10
#